data_AF-A0A7S0I697-F1
#
_entry.id   AF-A0A7S0I697-F1
#
_cell.length_a   1.000
_cell.length_b   1.000
_cell.length_c   1.000
_cell.angle_alpha   90.00
_cell.angle_beta   90.00
_cell.angle_gamma   90.00
#
_symmetry.space_group_name_H-M   'P 1'
#
loop_
_entity.id
_entity.type
_entity.pdbx_description
1 polymer ?
#
loop_
_entity_poly.entity_id
_entity_poly.type
_entity_poly.pdbx_seq_one_letter_code
_entity_poly.pdbx_strand_id
1 'polypeptide(L)'
;ASATRYLVLDTNVVLHQIDLLERPTLCDVIITQTVLDEVRHNKISVHKRLRALITDEKRRFHVFSNEFHRDTFVQRQPGESPNDHSDRAIRRAAEWYQVQLGDAVEVLLLTNDVDNKKKAIASGLKAQS
;
A
#
# COMPACT_ATOMS: atom_id res chain seq x y z
N ALA A 1 9.75 17.71 9.24
CA ALA A 1 10.81 16.78 8.78
C ALA A 1 10.34 16.16 7.48
N SER A 2 11.16 16.17 6.43
CA SER A 2 10.83 15.48 5.17
C SER A 2 11.10 13.98 5.35
N ALA A 3 10.16 13.12 4.99
CA ALA A 3 10.38 11.67 5.03
C ALA A 3 11.43 11.30 3.97
N THR A 4 12.38 10.44 4.33
CA THR A 4 13.38 9.89 3.39
C THR A 4 12.87 8.62 2.70
N ARG A 5 11.83 8.00 3.26
CA ARG A 5 11.17 6.82 2.73
C ARG A 5 9.68 6.83 3.08
N TYR A 6 8.83 6.45 2.14
CA TYR A 6 7.44 6.09 2.36
C TYR A 6 7.25 4.58 2.21
N LEU A 7 6.41 4.01 3.06
CA LEU A 7 5.98 2.61 2.96
C LEU A 7 4.62 2.55 2.27
N VAL A 8 4.47 1.73 1.24
CA VAL A 8 3.17 1.34 0.68
C VAL A 8 2.88 -0.07 1.13
N LEU A 9 1.73 -0.29 1.78
CA LEU A 9 1.38 -1.61 2.30
C LEU A 9 0.49 -2.37 1.31
N ASP A 10 0.76 -3.66 1.19
CA ASP A 10 -0.16 -4.66 0.63
C ASP A 10 -1.26 -5.02 1.65
N THR A 11 -2.45 -5.37 1.15
CA THR A 11 -3.57 -5.95 1.88
C THR A 11 -3.13 -7.08 2.82
N ASN A 12 -2.34 -8.03 2.34
CA ASN A 12 -1.94 -9.20 3.14
C ASN A 12 -1.02 -8.82 4.32
N VAL A 13 -0.16 -7.81 4.15
CA VAL A 13 0.65 -7.29 5.26
C VAL A 13 -0.27 -6.73 6.34
N VAL A 14 -1.27 -5.93 5.95
CA VAL A 14 -2.22 -5.36 6.92
C VAL A 14 -3.08 -6.45 7.59
N LEU A 15 -3.59 -7.42 6.83
CA LEU A 15 -4.47 -8.48 7.35
C LEU A 15 -3.79 -9.41 8.36
N HIS A 16 -2.49 -9.64 8.20
CA HIS A 16 -1.74 -10.63 8.97
C HIS A 16 -0.78 -10.01 9.98
N GLN A 17 -0.40 -8.75 9.83
CA GLN A 17 0.64 -8.11 10.64
C GLN A 17 0.20 -6.77 11.25
N ILE A 18 -1.11 -6.53 11.43
CA ILE A 18 -1.62 -5.29 12.04
C ILE A 18 -0.99 -4.99 13.41
N ASP A 19 -0.69 -6.02 14.21
CA ASP A 19 -0.03 -5.85 15.52
C ASP A 19 1.37 -5.23 15.40
N LEU A 20 2.08 -5.50 14.28
CA LEU A 20 3.36 -4.87 13.98
C LEU A 20 3.17 -3.42 13.55
N LEU A 21 2.15 -3.14 12.72
CA LEU A 21 1.81 -1.78 12.28
C LEU A 21 1.40 -0.85 13.43
N GLU A 22 0.86 -1.43 14.51
CA GLU A 22 0.53 -0.70 15.74
C GLU A 22 1.74 -0.29 16.57
N ARG A 23 2.96 -0.79 16.27
CA ARG A 23 4.16 -0.34 16.96
C ARG A 23 4.46 1.13 16.63
N PRO A 24 4.84 1.96 17.62
CA PRO A 24 5.04 3.40 17.42
C PRO A 24 6.25 3.75 16.56
N THR A 25 7.05 2.76 16.15
CA THR A 25 8.26 2.94 15.34
C THR A 25 7.97 3.09 13.84
N LEU A 26 6.77 2.73 13.39
CA LEU A 26 6.38 2.83 11.98
C LEU A 26 5.66 4.15 11.73
N CYS A 27 6.27 4.98 10.89
CA CYS A 27 5.72 6.25 10.42
C CYS A 27 5.87 6.35 8.90
N ASP A 28 5.23 7.36 8.29
CA ASP A 28 5.33 7.65 6.85
C ASP A 28 4.79 6.51 5.98
N VAL A 29 3.55 6.13 6.26
CA VAL A 29 2.88 5.00 5.60
C VAL A 29 1.77 5.50 4.69
N ILE A 30 1.78 5.04 3.45
CA ILE A 30 0.73 5.25 2.46
C ILE A 30 -0.15 4.00 2.43
N ILE A 31 -1.44 4.19 2.71
CA ILE A 31 -2.46 3.16 2.59
C ILE A 31 -3.30 3.49 1.36
N THR A 32 -3.35 2.59 0.39
CA THR A 32 -4.21 2.77 -0.79
C THR A 32 -5.67 2.52 -0.40
N GLN A 33 -6.59 3.13 -1.13
CA GLN A 33 -8.01 2.87 -0.97
C GLN A 33 -8.33 1.39 -1.22
N THR A 34 -7.72 0.78 -2.25
CA THR A 34 -7.88 -0.65 -2.53
C THR A 34 -7.58 -1.51 -1.31
N VAL A 35 -6.49 -1.23 -0.58
CA VAL A 35 -6.14 -1.95 0.67
C VAL A 35 -7.20 -1.73 1.75
N LEU A 36 -7.67 -0.50 1.93
CA LEU A 36 -8.72 -0.20 2.92
C LEU A 36 -10.00 -0.98 2.63
N ASP A 37 -10.43 -1.02 1.37
CA ASP A 37 -11.66 -1.68 0.95
C ASP A 37 -11.54 -3.20 1.04
N GLU A 38 -10.40 -3.79 0.65
CA GLU A 38 -10.16 -5.22 0.82
C GLU A 38 -10.06 -5.63 2.29
N VAL A 39 -9.36 -4.86 3.13
CA VAL A 39 -9.28 -5.14 4.58
C VAL A 39 -10.66 -5.04 5.23
N ARG A 40 -11.48 -4.07 4.82
CA ARG A 40 -12.87 -3.94 5.28
C ARG A 40 -13.72 -5.15 4.89
N HIS A 41 -13.59 -5.61 3.66
CA HIS A 41 -14.34 -6.77 3.15
C HIS A 41 -13.92 -8.07 3.85
N ASN A 42 -12.62 -8.26 4.09
CA ASN A 42 -12.09 -9.48 4.66
C ASN A 42 -12.22 -9.55 6.19
N LYS A 43 -11.78 -8.51 6.92
CA LYS A 43 -11.72 -8.51 8.40
C LYS A 43 -12.04 -7.13 8.97
N ILE A 44 -13.32 -6.92 9.31
CA ILE A 44 -13.80 -5.64 9.85
C ILE A 44 -13.08 -5.20 11.14
N SER A 45 -12.62 -6.13 11.97
CA SER A 45 -11.84 -5.85 13.18
C SER A 45 -10.48 -5.23 12.85
N VAL A 46 -9.78 -5.76 11.84
CA VAL A 46 -8.52 -5.22 11.34
C VAL A 46 -8.74 -3.85 10.70
N HIS A 47 -9.81 -3.69 9.91
CA HIS A 47 -10.16 -2.40 9.33
C HIS A 47 -10.36 -1.31 10.40
N LYS A 48 -11.07 -1.61 11.49
CA LYS A 48 -11.24 -0.67 12.62
C LYS A 48 -9.90 -0.25 13.24
N ARG A 49 -9.00 -1.21 13.43
CA ARG A 49 -7.64 -0.97 13.97
C ARG A 49 -6.80 -0.12 13.01
N LEU A 50 -6.81 -0.45 11.72
CA LEU A 50 -6.13 0.34 10.68
C LEU A 50 -6.66 1.78 10.63
N ARG A 51 -7.98 1.98 10.74
CA ARG A 51 -8.58 3.32 10.82
C ARG A 51 -8.12 4.10 12.05
N ALA A 52 -7.96 3.44 13.20
CA ALA A 52 -7.41 4.08 14.39
C ALA A 52 -5.95 4.53 14.17
N LEU A 53 -5.14 3.74 13.46
CA LEU A 53 -3.78 4.12 13.07
C LEU A 53 -3.74 5.31 12.11
N ILE A 54 -4.66 5.35 11.15
CA ILE A 54 -4.77 6.45 10.19
C ILE A 54 -5.14 7.77 10.88
N THR A 55 -6.01 7.74 11.89
CA THR A 55 -6.42 8.95 12.63
C THR A 55 -5.35 9.45 13.60
N ASP A 56 -4.35 8.63 13.95
CA ASP A 56 -3.24 9.04 14.81
C ASP A 56 -2.23 9.89 14.03
N GLU A 57 -2.36 11.22 14.14
CA GLU A 57 -1.51 12.20 13.44
C GLU A 57 -0.01 12.02 13.71
N LYS A 58 0.37 11.45 14.85
CA LYS A 58 1.78 11.21 15.19
C LYS A 58 2.44 10.18 14.29
N ARG A 59 1.64 9.25 13.73
CA ARG A 59 2.12 8.15 12.89
C ARG A 59 2.29 8.55 11.43
N ARG A 60 1.63 9.63 10.98
CA ARG A 60 1.68 10.09 9.57
C ARG A 60 1.28 8.98 8.58
N PHE A 61 0.13 8.35 8.86
CA PHE A 61 -0.51 7.43 7.93
C PHE A 61 -1.41 8.23 6.99
N HIS A 62 -1.22 8.07 5.69
CA HIS A 62 -1.96 8.80 4.68
C HIS A 62 -2.74 7.84 3.80
N VAL A 63 -4.01 8.17 3.54
CA VAL A 63 -4.86 7.40 2.64
C VAL A 63 -4.79 8.01 1.25
N PHE A 64 -4.51 7.18 0.25
CA PHE A 64 -4.49 7.57 -1.15
C PHE A 64 -5.63 6.90 -1.92
N SER A 65 -6.54 7.71 -2.47
CA SER A 65 -7.65 7.28 -3.33
C SER A 65 -7.18 6.91 -4.73
N ASN A 66 -6.39 5.83 -4.84
CA ASN A 66 -5.80 5.36 -6.09
C ASN A 66 -6.84 4.99 -7.17
N GLU A 67 -8.03 4.55 -6.77
CA GLU A 67 -9.08 4.18 -7.73
C GLU A 67 -9.79 5.38 -8.37
N PHE A 68 -9.70 6.56 -7.74
CA PHE A 68 -10.29 7.80 -8.26
C PHE A 68 -9.25 8.76 -8.85
N HIS A 69 -7.99 8.33 -8.95
CA HIS A 69 -6.90 9.13 -9.50
C HIS A 69 -6.54 8.63 -10.91
N ARG A 70 -6.57 9.55 -11.88
CA ARG A 70 -6.47 9.25 -13.32
C ARG A 70 -5.26 8.39 -13.68
N ASP A 71 -4.11 8.69 -13.09
CA ASP A 71 -2.86 8.01 -13.46
C ASP A 71 -2.67 6.65 -12.77
N THR A 72 -3.42 6.38 -11.71
CA THR A 72 -3.24 5.19 -10.87
C THR A 72 -4.41 4.23 -10.93
N PHE A 73 -5.54 4.65 -11.49
CA PHE A 73 -6.65 3.77 -11.81
C PHE A 73 -6.20 2.65 -12.76
N VAL A 74 -6.57 1.41 -12.42
CA VAL A 74 -6.31 0.24 -13.25
C VAL A 74 -7.60 -0.48 -13.60
N GLN A 75 -7.87 -0.62 -14.89
CA GLN A 75 -8.99 -1.43 -15.36
C GLN A 75 -8.68 -2.91 -15.19
N ARG A 76 -9.68 -3.68 -14.76
CA ARG A 76 -9.58 -5.14 -14.62
C ARG A 76 -9.39 -5.81 -15.98
N GLN A 77 -8.45 -6.75 -16.06
CA GLN A 77 -8.16 -7.48 -17.29
C GLN A 77 -9.04 -8.74 -17.40
N PRO A 78 -9.35 -9.22 -18.62
CA PRO A 78 -10.08 -10.48 -18.81
C PRO A 78 -9.33 -11.65 -18.17
N GLY A 79 -10.02 -12.42 -17.32
CA GLY A 79 -9.45 -13.57 -16.61
C GLY A 79 -8.61 -13.22 -15.37
N GLU A 80 -8.44 -11.94 -15.04
CA GLU A 80 -7.70 -11.49 -13.86
C GLU A 80 -8.49 -11.79 -12.58
N SER A 81 -7.84 -12.44 -11.61
CA SER A 81 -8.44 -12.67 -10.30
C SER A 81 -8.60 -11.35 -9.54
N PRO A 82 -9.54 -11.26 -8.57
CA PRO A 82 -9.65 -10.07 -7.72
C PRO A 82 -8.33 -9.71 -7.02
N ASN A 83 -7.60 -10.72 -6.52
CA ASN A 83 -6.31 -10.51 -5.85
C ASN A 83 -5.26 -9.95 -6.82
N ASP A 84 -5.14 -10.50 -8.03
CA ASP A 84 -4.19 -10.01 -9.03
C ASP A 84 -4.48 -8.55 -9.43
N HIS A 85 -5.77 -8.19 -9.52
CA HIS A 85 -6.21 -6.83 -9.80
C HIS A 85 -5.83 -5.87 -8.68
N SER A 86 -6.10 -6.23 -7.43
CA SER A 86 -5.74 -5.43 -6.26
C SER A 86 -4.22 -5.25 -6.13
N ASP A 87 -3.45 -6.33 -6.29
CA ASP A 87 -1.98 -6.29 -6.27
C ASP A 87 -1.44 -5.33 -7.35
N ARG A 88 -2.01 -5.37 -8.55
CA ARG A 88 -1.63 -4.47 -9.64
C ARG A 88 -2.03 -3.02 -9.37
N ALA A 89 -3.19 -2.78 -8.76
CA ALA A 89 -3.62 -1.44 -8.35
C ALA A 89 -2.67 -0.83 -7.31
N ILE A 90 -2.24 -1.63 -6.33
CA ILE A 90 -1.30 -1.21 -5.29
C ILE A 90 0.08 -0.93 -5.89
N ARG A 91 0.60 -1.83 -6.73
CA ARG A 91 1.86 -1.59 -7.46
C ARG A 91 1.82 -0.30 -8.28
N ARG A 92 0.73 -0.10 -9.03
CA ARG A 92 0.58 1.09 -9.88
C ARG A 92 0.59 2.37 -9.05
N ALA A 93 -0.06 2.37 -7.89
CA ALA A 93 -0.03 3.49 -6.96
C ALA A 93 1.39 3.76 -6.42
N ALA A 94 2.11 2.71 -6.01
CA ALA A 94 3.47 2.82 -5.51
C ALA A 94 4.46 3.34 -6.57
N GLU A 95 4.37 2.83 -7.80
CA GLU A 95 5.14 3.31 -8.95
C GLU A 95 4.86 4.79 -9.23
N TRP A 96 3.60 5.19 -9.22
CA TRP A 96 3.22 6.58 -9.43
C TRP A 96 3.81 7.49 -8.34
N TYR A 97 3.74 7.09 -7.07
CA TYR A 97 4.37 7.84 -5.98
C TYR A 97 5.88 7.96 -6.17
N GLN A 98 6.56 6.88 -6.56
CA GLN A 98 8.00 6.93 -6.80
C GLN A 98 8.36 7.92 -7.92
N VAL A 99 7.57 7.95 -8.99
CA VAL A 99 7.75 8.91 -10.09
C VAL A 99 7.51 10.34 -9.63
N GLN A 100 6.45 10.60 -8.85
CA GLN A 100 6.14 11.96 -8.37
C GLN A 100 7.17 12.49 -7.38
N LEU A 101 7.73 11.62 -6.54
CA LEU A 101 8.71 12.00 -5.52
C LEU A 101 10.15 12.06 -6.05
N GLY A 102 10.41 11.45 -7.21
CA GLY A 102 11.74 11.34 -7.79
C GLY A 102 12.74 10.64 -6.86
N ASP A 103 14.03 10.91 -7.04
CA ASP A 103 15.10 10.24 -6.29
C ASP A 103 15.28 10.77 -4.86
N ALA A 104 14.58 11.84 -4.49
CA ALA A 104 14.72 12.48 -3.19
C ALA A 104 14.07 11.66 -2.05
N VAL A 105 13.06 10.86 -2.37
CA VAL A 105 12.32 10.03 -1.41
C VAL A 105 12.10 8.64 -1.99
N GLU A 106 12.41 7.63 -1.20
CA GLU A 106 12.22 6.24 -1.61
C GLU A 106 10.80 5.75 -1.31
N VAL A 107 10.17 5.08 -2.26
CA VAL A 107 8.92 4.35 -2.04
C VAL A 107 9.22 2.86 -1.96
N LEU A 108 8.88 2.25 -0.83
CA LEU A 108 9.05 0.83 -0.57
C LEU A 108 7.69 0.14 -0.46
N LEU A 109 7.43 -0.80 -1.37
CA LEU A 109 6.27 -1.69 -1.28
C LEU A 109 6.56 -2.83 -0.30
N LEU A 110 5.74 -2.96 0.75
CA LEU A 110 5.75 -4.11 1.64
C LEU A 110 4.66 -5.09 1.21
N THR A 111 5.06 -6.28 0.77
CA THR A 111 4.15 -7.33 0.31
C THR A 111 4.61 -8.72 0.75
N ASN A 112 3.64 -9.52 1.19
CA ASN A 112 3.85 -10.93 1.53
C ASN A 112 3.72 -11.85 0.31
N ASP A 113 3.29 -11.32 -0.84
CA ASP A 113 3.18 -12.08 -2.08
C ASP A 113 4.50 -12.05 -2.88
N VAL A 114 5.05 -13.24 -3.11
CA VAL A 114 6.33 -13.42 -3.80
C VAL A 114 6.27 -12.97 -5.26
N ASP A 115 5.15 -13.22 -5.93
CA ASP A 115 4.95 -12.82 -7.33
C ASP A 115 4.72 -11.31 -7.44
N ASN A 116 3.96 -10.74 -6.51
CA ASN A 116 3.76 -9.29 -6.44
C ASN A 116 5.09 -8.55 -6.25
N LYS A 117 5.93 -9.04 -5.32
CA LYS A 117 7.29 -8.53 -5.11
C LYS A 117 8.16 -8.63 -6.36
N LYS A 118 8.16 -9.78 -7.04
CA LYS A 118 8.94 -9.97 -8.28
C LYS A 118 8.52 -8.98 -9.36
N LYS A 119 7.21 -8.84 -9.58
CA LYS A 119 6.64 -7.90 -10.57
C LYS A 119 6.96 -6.44 -10.22
N ALA A 120 6.92 -6.07 -8.94
CA ALA A 120 7.32 -4.74 -8.47
C ALA A 120 8.81 -4.44 -8.74
N ILE A 121 9.70 -5.39 -8.43
CA ILE A 121 11.13 -5.22 -8.71
C ILE A 121 11.39 -5.12 -10.21
N ALA A 122 10.69 -5.91 -11.02
CA ALA A 122 10.81 -5.88 -12.47
C ALA A 122 10.35 -4.53 -13.08
N SER A 123 9.44 -3.80 -12.42
CA SER A 123 9.02 -2.45 -12.84
C SER A 123 9.90 -1.33 -12.27
N GLY A 124 10.97 -1.66 -11.55
CA GLY A 124 11.91 -0.70 -10.95
C GLY A 124 11.51 -0.21 -9.55
N LEU A 125 10.42 -0.73 -8.98
CA LEU A 125 10.01 -0.41 -7.62
C LEU A 125 10.84 -1.20 -6.59
N LYS A 126 11.16 -0.59 -5.46
CA LYS A 126 11.72 -1.33 -4.32
C LYS A 126 10.60 -2.07 -3.58
N ALA A 127 10.81 -3.35 -3.31
CA ALA A 127 9.84 -4.19 -2.60
C ALA A 127 10.49 -5.13 -1.57
N GLN A 128 9.84 -5.30 -0.43
CA GLN A 128 10.25 -6.19 0.67
C GLN A 128 9.06 -7.00 1.21
N SER A 129 9.37 -8.05 1.98
CA SER A 129 8.42 -8.96 2.61
C SER A 129 8.61 -8.95 4.11
#